data_AF-A0A7C4UEQ1-F1
#
_entry.id   AF-A0A7C4UEQ1-F1
#
_cell.length_a   1.000
_cell.length_b   1.000
_cell.length_c   1.000
_cell.angle_alpha   90.00
_cell.angle_beta   90.00
_cell.angle_gamma   90.00
#
_symmetry.space_group_name_H-M   'P 1'
#
loop_
_entity.id
_entity.type
_entity.pdbx_description
1 polymer ?
#
loop_
_entity_poly.entity_id
_entity_poly.type
_entity_poly.pdbx_seq_one_letter_code
_entity_poly.pdbx_strand_id
1 'polypeptide(L)'
;MPNYLSSADWKKVVKDQKDLKAPGIIMQLDAYAKAEAKKDLLEQIAALNELLDEIKNAKSKNAKNKELIAYLDPMFKEANKTIGLLEAQAAKRAKDDAKAKKLQEEEEEEDEGEEDESKALDPELLQMVKRLKMAKIDQPLRFAVVMKSPKEGALALSKKKVTPDQIKEAKSNAGGGRVVARGICFTEEGKSIFETPKEVPAALSKVVKFFVFRDTGKKIKPIFRVREDLVDEAEEGEGPETGGASAVNLAKLKIAWNQAKQNAGQQLAALKRAIVAEHNDAEAAEAAERLDDVIAQFNEGLSDTLDSYYTAELDQRPALREKLISILNNYLVFVKNSPLVAHIEDNPFQPVTIRATLAAPLTDLQLELAG
;
A
#
# COMPACT_ATOMS: atom_id res chain seq x y z
N MET A 1 -36.04 18.92 1.11
CA MET A 1 -35.71 17.67 0.41
C MET A 1 -35.43 16.61 1.47
N PRO A 2 -35.79 15.33 1.26
CA PRO A 2 -35.44 14.26 2.19
C PRO A 2 -33.93 14.16 2.34
N ASN A 3 -33.42 13.99 3.57
CA ASN A 3 -32.04 13.59 3.78
C ASN A 3 -31.97 12.07 3.70
N TYR A 4 -31.63 11.55 2.51
CA TYR A 4 -31.59 10.12 2.27
C TYR A 4 -30.53 9.39 3.10
N LEU A 5 -29.53 10.08 3.65
CA LEU A 5 -28.50 9.49 4.51
C LEU A 5 -28.79 9.71 6.01
N SER A 6 -30.05 10.03 6.36
CA SER A 6 -30.48 10.15 7.75
C SER A 6 -31.30 8.94 8.21
N SER A 7 -30.92 8.35 9.35
CA SER A 7 -31.70 7.29 9.98
C SER A 7 -33.09 7.77 10.42
N ALA A 8 -33.27 9.05 10.72
CA ALA A 8 -34.56 9.64 11.10
C ALA A 8 -35.53 9.69 9.92
N ASP A 9 -35.06 10.08 8.74
CA ASP A 9 -35.91 10.12 7.53
C ASP A 9 -36.24 8.71 7.04
N TRP A 10 -35.28 7.77 7.11
CA TRP A 10 -35.55 6.37 6.83
C TRP A 10 -36.61 5.76 7.76
N LYS A 11 -36.55 6.04 9.07
CA LYS A 11 -37.56 5.57 10.04
C LYS A 11 -38.98 6.06 9.71
N LYS A 12 -39.14 7.25 9.12
CA LYS A 12 -40.45 7.75 8.65
C LYS A 12 -40.98 6.89 7.51
N VAL A 13 -40.13 6.56 6.53
CA VAL A 13 -40.50 5.69 5.40
C VAL A 13 -40.90 4.30 5.88
N VAL A 14 -40.13 3.71 6.80
CA VAL A 14 -40.44 2.38 7.35
C VAL A 14 -41.75 2.38 8.13
N LYS A 15 -42.09 3.47 8.83
CA LYS A 15 -43.35 3.58 9.58
C LYS A 15 -44.59 3.48 8.68
N ASP A 16 -44.50 4.02 7.47
CA ASP A 16 -45.57 3.99 6.48
C ASP A 16 -45.64 2.65 5.73
N GLN A 17 -44.58 1.83 5.82
CA GLN A 17 -44.44 0.54 5.13
C GLN A 17 -44.26 -0.60 6.15
N LYS A 18 -45.36 -1.04 6.78
CA LYS A 18 -45.34 -2.02 7.89
C LYS A 18 -44.70 -3.37 7.57
N ASP A 19 -44.64 -3.75 6.29
CA ASP A 19 -44.06 -5.01 5.84
C ASP A 19 -42.55 -4.92 5.60
N LEU A 20 -41.94 -3.74 5.79
CA LEU A 20 -40.54 -3.51 5.50
C LEU A 20 -39.64 -3.96 6.65
N LYS A 21 -38.95 -5.08 6.47
CA LYS A 21 -37.89 -5.55 7.36
C LYS A 21 -36.51 -5.31 6.74
N ALA A 22 -35.99 -4.09 6.93
CA ALA A 22 -34.61 -3.75 6.57
C ALA A 22 -33.87 -3.08 7.76
N PRO A 23 -33.69 -3.81 8.87
CA PRO A 23 -33.00 -3.28 10.05
C PRO A 23 -31.53 -2.90 9.76
N GLY A 24 -30.89 -3.59 8.80
CA GLY A 24 -29.53 -3.30 8.37
C GLY A 24 -29.34 -1.84 7.89
N ILE A 25 -30.31 -1.28 7.16
CA ILE A 25 -30.22 0.10 6.67
C ILE A 25 -30.17 1.10 7.84
N ILE A 26 -30.97 0.92 8.89
CA ILE A 26 -30.92 1.80 10.09
C ILE A 26 -29.54 1.71 10.74
N MET A 27 -29.04 0.49 10.93
CA MET A 27 -27.76 0.25 11.57
C MET A 27 -26.61 0.95 10.82
N GLN A 28 -26.59 0.85 9.48
CA GLN A 28 -25.53 1.47 8.69
C GLN A 28 -25.67 3.00 8.60
N LEU A 29 -26.89 3.54 8.60
CA LEU A 29 -27.10 4.99 8.69
C LEU A 29 -26.63 5.55 10.05
N ASP A 30 -26.89 4.83 11.14
CA ASP A 30 -26.40 5.22 12.48
C ASP A 30 -24.88 5.09 12.58
N ALA A 31 -24.27 4.07 11.96
CA ALA A 31 -22.82 3.92 11.86
C ALA A 31 -22.17 5.06 11.06
N TYR A 32 -22.77 5.44 9.92
CA TYR A 32 -22.34 6.57 9.12
C TYR A 32 -22.39 7.88 9.91
N ALA A 33 -23.51 8.17 10.59
CA ALA A 33 -23.66 9.37 11.42
C ALA A 33 -22.61 9.43 12.55
N LYS A 34 -22.29 8.28 13.16
CA LYS A 34 -21.24 8.19 14.19
C LYS A 34 -19.85 8.48 13.60
N ALA A 35 -19.55 7.95 12.42
CA ALA A 35 -18.28 8.19 11.73
C ALA A 35 -18.14 9.66 11.27
N GLU A 36 -19.25 10.26 10.82
CA GLU A 36 -19.33 11.68 10.47
C GLU A 36 -19.03 12.56 11.70
N ALA A 37 -19.60 12.25 12.86
CA ALA A 37 -19.33 12.97 14.11
C ALA A 37 -17.85 12.94 14.53
N LYS A 38 -17.15 11.83 14.25
CA LYS A 38 -15.70 11.69 14.48
C LYS A 38 -14.83 12.35 13.41
N LYS A 39 -15.41 12.78 12.28
CA LYS A 39 -14.69 13.25 11.07
C LYS A 39 -13.72 12.21 10.51
N ASP A 40 -13.99 10.92 10.75
CA ASP A 40 -13.20 9.81 10.23
C ASP A 40 -13.71 9.46 8.83
N LEU A 41 -12.94 9.85 7.81
CA LEU A 41 -13.34 9.66 6.41
C LEU A 41 -13.37 8.18 6.01
N LEU A 42 -12.49 7.36 6.58
CA LEU A 42 -12.40 5.95 6.25
C LEU A 42 -13.56 5.17 6.88
N GLU A 43 -13.88 5.43 8.16
CA GLU A 43 -15.06 4.85 8.80
C GLU A 43 -16.36 5.29 8.08
N GLN A 44 -16.45 6.53 7.59
CA GLN A 44 -17.60 7.01 6.83
C GLN A 44 -17.77 6.25 5.50
N ILE A 45 -16.67 6.10 4.73
CA ILE A 45 -16.69 5.35 3.46
C ILE A 45 -17.08 3.89 3.70
N ALA A 46 -16.53 3.25 4.74
CA ALA A 46 -16.86 1.88 5.10
C ALA A 46 -18.36 1.73 5.41
N ALA A 47 -18.91 2.60 6.27
CA ALA A 47 -20.33 2.56 6.63
C ALA A 47 -21.26 2.80 5.42
N LEU A 48 -20.88 3.68 4.49
CA LEU A 48 -21.65 3.91 3.26
C LEU A 48 -21.59 2.72 2.29
N ASN A 49 -20.48 2.00 2.19
CA ASN A 49 -20.40 0.78 1.38
C ASN A 49 -21.32 -0.33 1.93
N GLU A 50 -21.29 -0.56 3.24
CA GLU A 50 -22.21 -1.50 3.89
C GLU A 50 -23.69 -1.08 3.69
N LEU A 51 -23.97 0.22 3.77
CA LEU A 51 -25.29 0.76 3.46
C LEU A 51 -25.72 0.45 2.02
N LEU A 52 -24.82 0.58 1.03
CA LEU A 52 -25.13 0.27 -0.37
C LEU A 52 -25.51 -1.20 -0.55
N ASP A 53 -24.85 -2.12 0.15
CA ASP A 53 -25.16 -3.55 0.08
C ASP A 53 -26.49 -3.88 0.74
N GLU A 54 -26.80 -3.27 1.88
CA GLU A 54 -28.12 -3.38 2.51
C GLU A 54 -29.23 -2.80 1.63
N ILE A 55 -28.98 -1.68 0.93
CA ILE A 55 -29.92 -1.12 -0.04
C ILE A 55 -30.17 -2.09 -1.20
N LYS A 56 -29.13 -2.71 -1.77
CA LYS A 56 -29.28 -3.71 -2.85
C LYS A 56 -30.10 -4.91 -2.38
N ASN A 57 -29.79 -5.44 -1.19
CA ASN A 57 -30.52 -6.55 -0.57
C ASN A 57 -32.00 -6.19 -0.30
N ALA A 58 -32.26 -4.97 0.17
CA ALA A 58 -33.63 -4.49 0.36
C ALA A 58 -34.39 -4.36 -0.96
N LYS A 59 -33.76 -3.86 -2.03
CA LYS A 59 -34.36 -3.79 -3.36
C LYS A 59 -34.71 -5.16 -3.93
N SER A 60 -33.82 -6.15 -3.82
CA SER A 60 -34.06 -7.49 -4.35
C SER A 60 -35.22 -8.19 -3.62
N LYS A 61 -35.27 -8.09 -2.29
CA LYS A 61 -36.36 -8.67 -1.48
C LYS A 61 -37.70 -8.00 -1.68
N ASN A 62 -37.71 -6.74 -2.12
CA ASN A 62 -38.92 -5.92 -2.25
C ASN A 62 -39.17 -5.48 -3.70
N ALA A 63 -38.76 -6.27 -4.69
CA ALA A 63 -38.85 -5.93 -6.12
C ALA A 63 -40.27 -5.51 -6.60
N LYS A 64 -41.32 -5.94 -5.90
CA LYS A 64 -42.72 -5.58 -6.21
C LYS A 64 -43.20 -4.27 -5.56
N ASN A 65 -42.49 -3.75 -4.56
CA ASN A 65 -42.84 -2.51 -3.86
C ASN A 65 -42.21 -1.31 -4.58
N LYS A 66 -42.93 -0.75 -5.55
CA LYS A 66 -42.45 0.36 -6.39
C LYS A 66 -42.16 1.64 -5.59
N GLU A 67 -42.95 1.93 -4.57
CA GLU A 67 -42.77 3.13 -3.73
C GLU A 67 -41.47 3.05 -2.94
N LEU A 68 -41.18 1.89 -2.35
CA LEU A 68 -39.92 1.66 -1.65
C LEU A 68 -38.72 1.76 -2.60
N ILE A 69 -38.79 1.12 -3.76
CA ILE A 69 -37.71 1.17 -4.76
C ILE A 69 -37.45 2.62 -5.17
N ALA A 70 -38.51 3.40 -5.40
CA ALA A 70 -38.42 4.82 -5.71
C ALA A 70 -37.76 5.66 -4.61
N TYR A 71 -37.80 5.22 -3.33
CA TYR A 71 -37.06 5.85 -2.24
C TYR A 71 -35.60 5.35 -2.15
N LEU A 72 -35.37 4.05 -2.33
CA LEU A 72 -34.06 3.42 -2.25
C LEU A 72 -33.13 3.80 -3.41
N ASP A 73 -33.67 4.16 -4.58
CA ASP A 73 -32.90 4.60 -5.74
C ASP A 73 -32.17 5.94 -5.50
N PRO A 74 -32.83 7.02 -5.06
CA PRO A 74 -32.16 8.25 -4.64
C PRO A 74 -31.17 8.03 -3.50
N MET A 75 -31.53 7.22 -2.49
CA MET A 75 -30.62 6.91 -1.38
C MET A 75 -29.34 6.22 -1.85
N PHE A 76 -29.45 5.26 -2.76
CA PHE A 76 -28.29 4.60 -3.39
C PHE A 76 -27.41 5.59 -4.17
N LYS A 77 -28.02 6.49 -4.94
CA LYS A 77 -27.30 7.52 -5.70
C LYS A 77 -26.58 8.50 -4.77
N GLU A 78 -27.25 8.96 -3.71
CA GLU A 78 -26.67 9.91 -2.75
C GLU A 78 -25.52 9.27 -1.96
N ALA A 79 -25.65 7.99 -1.55
CA ALA A 79 -24.58 7.26 -0.89
C ALA A 79 -23.33 7.13 -1.78
N ASN A 80 -23.48 6.70 -3.05
CA ASN A 80 -22.35 6.62 -3.99
C ASN A 80 -21.69 7.98 -4.25
N LYS A 81 -22.50 9.02 -4.45
CA LYS A 81 -22.00 10.39 -4.62
C LYS A 81 -21.20 10.86 -3.40
N THR A 82 -21.71 10.57 -2.20
CA THR A 82 -21.05 10.94 -0.94
C THR A 82 -19.74 10.19 -0.76
N ILE A 83 -19.68 8.90 -1.09
CA ILE A 83 -18.43 8.12 -1.12
C ILE A 83 -17.39 8.81 -2.01
N GLY A 84 -17.74 9.16 -3.26
CA GLY A 84 -16.78 9.81 -4.18
C GLY A 84 -16.26 11.16 -3.66
N LEU A 85 -17.09 11.92 -2.95
CA LEU A 85 -16.66 13.17 -2.30
C LEU A 85 -15.72 12.91 -1.12
N LEU A 86 -16.02 11.92 -0.29
CA LEU A 86 -15.18 11.54 0.86
C LEU A 86 -13.82 10.98 0.40
N GLU A 87 -13.79 10.17 -0.66
CA GLU A 87 -12.56 9.67 -1.28
C GLU A 87 -11.69 10.81 -1.81
N ALA A 88 -12.28 11.77 -2.53
CA ALA A 88 -11.56 12.95 -2.99
C ALA A 88 -11.01 13.79 -1.82
N GLN A 89 -11.76 13.90 -0.72
CA GLN A 89 -11.33 14.60 0.48
C GLN A 89 -10.18 13.87 1.20
N ALA A 90 -10.26 12.54 1.31
CA ALA A 90 -9.20 11.72 1.89
C ALA A 90 -7.91 11.81 1.07
N ALA A 91 -8.02 11.74 -0.26
CA ALA A 91 -6.89 11.90 -1.16
C ALA A 91 -6.24 13.30 -1.05
N LYS A 92 -7.05 14.35 -0.88
CA LYS A 92 -6.54 15.71 -0.65
C LYS A 92 -5.80 15.82 0.68
N ARG A 93 -6.36 15.30 1.78
CA ARG A 93 -5.68 15.29 3.10
C ARG A 93 -4.36 14.55 3.04
N ALA A 94 -4.30 13.39 2.39
CA ALA A 94 -3.06 12.64 2.23
C ALA A 94 -1.98 13.44 1.46
N LYS A 95 -2.37 14.22 0.44
CA LYS A 95 -1.44 15.11 -0.28
C LYS A 95 -0.97 16.28 0.56
N ASP A 96 -1.88 16.90 1.32
CA ASP A 96 -1.56 18.02 2.19
C ASP A 96 -0.64 17.57 3.34
N ASP A 97 -0.89 16.40 3.94
CA ASP A 97 -0.04 15.80 4.98
C ASP A 97 1.35 15.42 4.41
N ALA A 98 1.40 14.85 3.21
CA ALA A 98 2.67 14.56 2.54
C ALA A 98 3.47 15.83 2.23
N LYS A 99 2.79 16.91 1.82
CA LYS A 99 3.41 18.22 1.58
C LYS A 99 3.90 18.86 2.87
N ALA A 100 3.08 18.83 3.94
CA ALA A 100 3.45 19.36 5.24
C ALA A 100 4.67 18.62 5.81
N LYS A 101 4.70 17.29 5.69
CA LYS A 101 5.86 16.50 6.08
C LYS A 101 7.11 16.84 5.25
N LYS A 102 6.95 17.09 3.95
CA LYS A 102 8.07 17.52 3.08
C LYS A 102 8.60 18.91 3.46
N LEU A 103 7.72 19.87 3.77
CA LEU A 103 8.13 21.19 4.25
C LEU A 103 8.84 21.10 5.60
N GLN A 104 8.34 20.29 6.55
CA GLN A 104 9.03 20.06 7.81
C GLN A 104 10.40 19.42 7.60
N GLU A 105 10.52 18.46 6.67
CA GLU A 105 11.83 17.88 6.30
C GLU A 105 12.76 18.90 5.61
N GLU A 106 12.24 19.91 4.91
CA GLU A 106 13.02 20.98 4.28
C GLU A 106 13.43 22.07 5.29
N GLU A 107 12.55 22.47 6.21
CA GLU A 107 12.83 23.42 7.29
C GLU A 107 13.81 22.84 8.33
N GLU A 108 13.70 21.55 8.67
CA GLU A 108 14.73 20.83 9.47
C GLU A 108 16.10 20.82 8.76
N GLU A 109 16.17 20.91 7.42
CA GLU A 109 17.45 21.00 6.69
C GLU A 109 18.03 22.43 6.61
N GLU A 110 17.20 23.48 6.80
CA GLU A 110 17.60 24.89 6.76
C GLU A 110 17.90 25.51 8.14
N ASP A 111 17.30 25.02 9.23
CA ASP A 111 17.51 25.54 10.61
C ASP A 111 18.64 24.84 11.40
N GLU A 112 19.37 23.88 10.80
CA GLU A 112 20.66 23.39 11.34
C GLU A 112 21.83 24.28 10.86
N GLY A 113 21.56 25.58 10.82
CA GLY A 113 22.37 26.62 10.21
C GLY A 113 22.90 27.66 11.18
N GLU A 114 22.62 27.62 12.48
CA GLU A 114 23.33 28.43 13.47
C GLU A 114 23.05 27.95 14.91
N GLU A 115 24.13 27.79 15.69
CA GLU A 115 24.18 27.59 17.16
C GLU A 115 23.81 26.21 17.74
N ASP A 116 24.82 25.37 18.02
CA ASP A 116 25.35 25.32 19.40
C ASP A 116 26.69 24.58 19.46
N GLU A 117 27.62 25.20 20.16
CA GLU A 117 28.99 24.75 20.36
C GLU A 117 29.06 23.58 21.35
N SER A 118 29.99 22.66 21.09
CA SER A 118 30.78 21.96 22.12
C SER A 118 30.12 20.85 22.97
N LYS A 119 29.44 19.88 22.33
CA LYS A 119 29.62 18.49 22.79
C LYS A 119 30.82 17.90 22.06
N ALA A 120 31.85 17.52 22.82
CA ALA A 120 33.03 16.84 22.29
C ALA A 120 32.57 15.57 21.55
N LEU A 121 32.61 15.62 20.22
CA LEU A 121 32.27 14.48 19.37
C LEU A 121 33.21 13.31 19.70
N ASP A 122 32.67 12.11 19.70
CA ASP A 122 33.45 10.89 19.88
C ASP A 122 34.60 10.86 18.85
N PRO A 123 35.87 10.73 19.30
CA PRO A 123 37.01 10.68 18.39
C PRO A 123 36.89 9.57 17.33
N GLU A 124 36.16 8.49 17.60
CA GLU A 124 35.92 7.41 16.64
C GLU A 124 35.01 7.85 15.48
N LEU A 125 33.96 8.61 15.77
CA LEU A 125 33.03 9.15 14.77
C LEU A 125 33.70 10.21 13.88
N LEU A 126 34.56 11.04 14.45
CA LEU A 126 35.40 11.95 13.67
C LEU A 126 36.38 11.21 12.76
N GLN A 127 36.91 10.06 13.22
CA GLN A 127 37.78 9.23 12.41
C GLN A 127 37.01 8.57 11.26
N MET A 128 35.75 8.19 11.48
CA MET A 128 34.86 7.64 10.45
C MET A 128 34.69 8.59 9.26
N VAL A 129 34.39 9.88 9.49
CA VAL A 129 34.27 10.87 8.40
C VAL A 129 35.58 11.08 7.68
N LYS A 130 36.70 11.14 8.42
CA LYS A 130 38.03 11.25 7.81
C LYS A 130 38.28 10.06 6.88
N ARG A 131 37.97 8.83 7.33
CA ARG A 131 38.08 7.62 6.51
C ARG A 131 37.20 7.71 5.26
N LEU A 132 35.95 8.16 5.39
CA LEU A 132 35.03 8.29 4.25
C LEU A 132 35.54 9.30 3.21
N LYS A 133 36.00 10.48 3.65
CA LYS A 133 36.54 11.53 2.76
C LYS A 133 37.88 11.16 2.12
N MET A 134 38.68 10.31 2.79
CA MET A 134 39.98 9.85 2.29
C MET A 134 39.89 8.55 1.48
N ALA A 135 38.74 7.88 1.47
CA ALA A 135 38.54 6.65 0.71
C ALA A 135 38.65 6.96 -0.79
N LYS A 136 39.61 6.33 -1.45
CA LYS A 136 39.86 6.48 -2.88
C LYS A 136 39.30 5.26 -3.62
N ILE A 137 39.13 5.39 -4.93
CA ILE A 137 38.61 4.30 -5.76
C ILE A 137 39.50 3.04 -5.72
N ASP A 138 40.82 3.20 -5.57
CA ASP A 138 41.80 2.11 -5.45
C ASP A 138 41.87 1.52 -4.03
N GLN A 139 41.31 2.22 -3.04
CA GLN A 139 41.27 1.81 -1.64
C GLN A 139 39.88 2.06 -1.04
N PRO A 140 38.84 1.38 -1.55
CA PRO A 140 37.48 1.60 -1.08
C PRO A 140 37.31 1.03 0.33
N LEU A 141 36.40 1.62 1.10
CA LEU A 141 35.93 1.04 2.36
C LEU A 141 34.78 0.09 2.06
N ARG A 142 34.57 -0.90 2.92
CA ARG A 142 33.34 -1.69 2.94
C ARG A 142 32.36 -1.08 3.93
N PHE A 143 31.08 -1.11 3.60
CA PHE A 143 30.03 -0.55 4.44
C PHE A 143 28.89 -1.53 4.68
N ALA A 144 28.18 -1.31 5.77
CA ALA A 144 26.86 -1.87 6.01
C ALA A 144 25.94 -0.79 6.60
N VAL A 145 24.74 -0.64 6.05
CA VAL A 145 23.72 0.27 6.56
C VAL A 145 22.70 -0.55 7.35
N VAL A 146 22.57 -0.24 8.64
CA VAL A 146 21.54 -0.81 9.50
C VAL A 146 20.43 0.21 9.69
N MET A 147 19.18 -0.21 9.50
CA MET A 147 18.02 0.64 9.69
C MET A 147 16.95 -0.05 10.53
N LYS A 148 16.41 0.70 11.48
CA LYS A 148 15.15 0.41 12.18
C LYS A 148 14.02 1.29 11.64
N SER A 149 14.30 2.57 11.41
CA SER A 149 13.40 3.54 10.78
C SER A 149 14.21 4.55 9.93
N PRO A 150 13.58 5.45 9.16
CA PRO A 150 14.31 6.47 8.40
C PRO A 150 15.17 7.42 9.25
N LYS A 151 14.79 7.66 10.51
CA LYS A 151 15.53 8.51 11.47
C LYS A 151 16.34 7.68 12.49
N GLU A 152 16.18 6.35 12.53
CA GLU A 152 16.86 5.44 13.47
C GLU A 152 17.64 4.35 12.72
N GLY A 153 18.96 4.42 12.78
CA GLY A 153 19.88 3.49 12.15
C GLY A 153 21.34 3.86 12.38
N ALA A 154 22.24 3.11 11.77
CA ALA A 154 23.69 3.29 11.86
C ALA A 154 24.40 2.89 10.57
N LEU A 155 25.53 3.55 10.28
CA LEU A 155 26.41 3.22 9.17
C LEU A 155 27.72 2.63 9.71
N ALA A 156 27.97 1.35 9.44
CA ALA A 156 29.24 0.71 9.74
C ALA A 156 30.22 0.86 8.56
N LEU A 157 31.45 1.30 8.82
CA LEU A 157 32.52 1.42 7.83
C LEU A 157 33.79 0.68 8.26
N SER A 158 34.37 -0.10 7.36
CA SER A 158 35.60 -0.85 7.61
C SER A 158 36.50 -0.88 6.39
N LYS A 159 37.83 -0.90 6.58
CA LYS A 159 38.78 -1.19 5.48
C LYS A 159 38.75 -2.66 5.07
N LYS A 160 38.31 -3.54 5.97
CA LYS A 160 38.15 -4.98 5.76
C LYS A 160 36.67 -5.30 5.59
N LYS A 161 36.32 -6.57 5.41
CA LYS A 161 34.92 -7.03 5.46
C LYS A 161 34.27 -6.54 6.77
N VAL A 162 33.07 -5.98 6.67
CA VAL A 162 32.29 -5.59 7.85
C VAL A 162 31.90 -6.88 8.58
N THR A 163 32.39 -7.04 9.81
CA THR A 163 32.19 -8.29 10.57
C THR A 163 30.79 -8.35 11.18
N PRO A 164 30.29 -9.55 11.54
CA PRO A 164 29.04 -9.69 12.27
C PRO A 164 29.00 -8.88 13.57
N ASP A 165 30.14 -8.75 14.26
CA ASP A 165 30.24 -7.94 15.49
C ASP A 165 30.03 -6.45 15.21
N GLN A 166 30.60 -5.92 14.12
CA GLN A 166 30.39 -4.52 13.71
C GLN A 166 28.93 -4.27 13.31
N ILE A 167 28.28 -5.26 12.70
CA ILE A 167 26.84 -5.19 12.39
C ILE A 167 26.00 -5.24 13.67
N LYS A 168 26.36 -6.10 14.62
CA LYS A 168 25.68 -6.22 15.91
C LYS A 168 25.80 -4.93 16.72
N GLU A 169 26.98 -4.32 16.74
CA GLU A 169 27.22 -3.02 17.35
C GLU A 169 26.39 -1.92 16.66
N ALA A 170 26.40 -1.88 15.33
CA ALA A 170 25.57 -0.94 14.57
C ALA A 170 24.07 -1.13 14.84
N LYS A 171 23.59 -2.38 14.95
CA LYS A 171 22.23 -2.72 15.39
C LYS A 171 21.96 -2.22 16.81
N SER A 172 22.88 -2.40 17.76
CA SER A 172 22.72 -1.89 19.13
C SER A 172 22.62 -0.36 19.16
N ASN A 173 23.49 0.33 18.44
CA ASN A 173 23.51 1.80 18.37
C ASN A 173 22.27 2.37 17.67
N ALA A 174 21.71 1.63 16.73
CA ALA A 174 20.44 1.95 16.07
C ALA A 174 19.19 1.61 16.91
N GLY A 175 19.34 1.02 18.10
CA GLY A 175 18.22 0.52 18.90
C GLY A 175 17.51 -0.69 18.27
N GLY A 176 18.24 -1.49 17.49
CA GLY A 176 17.79 -2.64 16.71
C GLY A 176 17.96 -2.43 15.19
N GLY A 177 17.12 -3.11 14.41
CA GLY A 177 17.04 -2.91 12.96
C GLY A 177 17.69 -4.01 12.11
N ARG A 178 17.52 -3.89 10.80
CA ARG A 178 18.01 -4.84 9.80
C ARG A 178 19.08 -4.20 8.93
N VAL A 179 19.98 -5.00 8.38
CA VAL A 179 20.91 -4.52 7.37
C VAL A 179 20.13 -4.32 6.07
N VAL A 180 20.08 -3.09 5.57
CA VAL A 180 19.34 -2.73 4.34
C VAL A 180 20.24 -2.62 3.11
N ALA A 181 21.54 -2.44 3.32
CA ALA A 181 22.52 -2.38 2.23
C ALA A 181 23.91 -2.76 2.74
N ARG A 182 24.69 -3.42 1.87
CA ARG A 182 26.11 -3.72 2.05
C ARG A 182 26.83 -3.44 0.74
N GLY A 183 28.11 -3.11 0.82
CA GLY A 183 28.89 -2.88 -0.38
C GLY A 183 30.20 -2.17 -0.10
N ILE A 184 30.66 -1.39 -1.08
CA ILE A 184 31.87 -0.57 -0.97
C ILE A 184 31.57 0.92 -1.11
N CYS A 185 32.37 1.77 -0.46
CA CYS A 185 32.26 3.21 -0.62
C CYS A 185 33.63 3.89 -0.78
N PHE A 186 33.66 4.92 -1.61
CA PHE A 186 34.83 5.76 -1.87
C PHE A 186 34.39 7.19 -2.22
N THR A 187 35.33 8.12 -2.30
CA THR A 187 35.07 9.51 -2.69
C THR A 187 35.53 9.75 -4.12
N GLU A 188 34.64 10.31 -4.94
CA GLU A 188 34.88 10.71 -6.33
C GLU A 188 34.33 12.13 -6.51
N GLU A 189 35.16 13.07 -6.97
CA GLU A 189 34.76 14.48 -7.18
C GLU A 189 34.08 15.15 -5.96
N GLY A 190 34.53 14.81 -4.74
CA GLY A 190 33.94 15.33 -3.50
C GLY A 190 32.56 14.76 -3.15
N LYS A 191 32.09 13.74 -3.89
CA LYS A 191 30.87 12.98 -3.61
C LYS A 191 31.24 11.60 -3.06
N SER A 192 30.44 11.10 -2.12
CA SER A 192 30.67 9.78 -1.54
C SER A 192 29.89 8.75 -2.36
N ILE A 193 30.58 7.93 -3.12
CA ILE A 193 30.00 6.87 -3.94
C ILE A 193 29.84 5.62 -3.08
N PHE A 194 28.65 5.03 -3.08
CA PHE A 194 28.31 3.77 -2.43
C PHE A 194 27.87 2.78 -3.52
N GLU A 195 28.62 1.71 -3.68
CA GLU A 195 28.32 0.66 -4.66
C GLU A 195 27.79 -0.58 -3.95
N THR A 196 26.66 -1.08 -4.45
CA THR A 196 25.95 -2.25 -3.90
C THR A 196 25.78 -3.31 -4.97
N PRO A 197 25.67 -4.60 -4.61
CA PRO A 197 25.47 -5.68 -5.58
C PRO A 197 24.07 -5.63 -6.23
N LYS A 198 23.10 -5.03 -5.55
CA LYS A 198 21.70 -4.91 -5.97
C LYS A 198 21.27 -3.45 -5.92
N GLU A 199 20.24 -3.11 -6.69
CA GLU A 199 19.63 -1.78 -6.62
C GLU A 199 19.04 -1.53 -5.23
N VAL A 200 19.30 -0.35 -4.68
CA VAL A 200 18.80 0.06 -3.37
C VAL A 200 17.73 1.15 -3.51
N PRO A 201 16.80 1.26 -2.55
CA PRO A 201 15.80 2.32 -2.58
C PRO A 201 16.44 3.72 -2.65
N ALA A 202 15.93 4.59 -3.53
CA ALA A 202 16.45 5.95 -3.71
C ALA A 202 16.48 6.78 -2.41
N ALA A 203 15.60 6.47 -1.45
CA ALA A 203 15.57 7.09 -0.13
C ALA A 203 16.85 6.84 0.70
N LEU A 204 17.63 5.78 0.41
CA LEU A 204 18.80 5.40 1.19
C LEU A 204 19.92 6.45 1.15
N SER A 205 20.03 7.23 0.06
CA SER A 205 20.93 8.38 -0.03
C SER A 205 20.64 9.40 1.07
N LYS A 206 19.37 9.76 1.29
CA LYS A 206 18.97 10.69 2.34
C LYS A 206 19.26 10.14 3.73
N VAL A 207 18.98 8.85 3.93
CA VAL A 207 19.22 8.18 5.22
C VAL A 207 20.71 8.15 5.58
N VAL A 208 21.59 7.80 4.63
CA VAL A 208 23.04 7.80 4.86
C VAL A 208 23.57 9.22 5.09
N LYS A 209 23.07 10.22 4.35
CA LYS A 209 23.37 11.63 4.60
C LYS A 209 22.99 12.01 6.04
N PHE A 210 21.80 11.62 6.49
CA PHE A 210 21.31 11.89 7.83
C PHE A 210 22.15 11.20 8.92
N PHE A 211 22.44 9.90 8.81
CA PHE A 211 23.25 9.19 9.81
C PHE A 211 24.65 9.79 9.94
N VAL A 212 25.31 10.08 8.82
CA VAL A 212 26.63 10.71 8.86
C VAL A 212 26.54 12.11 9.47
N PHE A 213 25.52 12.90 9.12
CA PHE A 213 25.37 14.23 9.72
C PHE A 213 25.07 14.15 11.23
N ARG A 214 24.10 13.35 11.65
CA ARG A 214 23.74 13.13 13.06
C ARG A 214 24.94 12.70 13.90
N ASP A 215 25.72 11.74 13.41
CA ASP A 215 26.81 11.14 14.18
C ASP A 215 28.08 12.01 14.19
N THR A 216 28.22 12.95 13.25
CA THR A 216 29.52 13.61 12.99
C THR A 216 29.47 15.13 12.79
N GLY A 217 28.27 15.70 12.66
CA GLY A 217 28.04 17.09 12.30
C GLY A 217 28.53 17.46 10.89
N LYS A 218 28.81 16.48 10.01
CA LYS A 218 29.33 16.74 8.66
C LYS A 218 28.36 16.26 7.58
N LYS A 219 28.00 17.18 6.67
CA LYS A 219 27.19 16.87 5.49
C LYS A 219 28.05 16.13 4.44
N ILE A 220 27.49 15.07 3.85
CA ILE A 220 28.06 14.35 2.70
C ILE A 220 27.04 14.29 1.57
N LYS A 221 27.48 14.04 0.34
CA LYS A 221 26.62 13.81 -0.83
C LYS A 221 26.72 12.34 -1.26
N PRO A 222 25.95 11.43 -0.66
CA PRO A 222 26.00 10.01 -0.98
C PRO A 222 25.30 9.71 -2.30
N ILE A 223 25.98 9.00 -3.21
CA ILE A 223 25.45 8.51 -4.48
C ILE A 223 25.51 7.00 -4.46
N PHE A 224 24.37 6.35 -4.67
CA PHE A 224 24.31 4.89 -4.79
C PHE A 224 24.43 4.46 -6.26
N ARG A 225 25.22 3.42 -6.51
CA ARG A 225 25.39 2.78 -7.82
C ARG A 225 25.31 1.27 -7.64
N VAL A 226 24.84 0.57 -8.66
CA VAL A 226 24.88 -0.90 -8.67
C VAL A 226 26.20 -1.35 -9.29
N ARG A 227 26.83 -2.35 -8.67
CA ARG A 227 28.01 -3.03 -9.23
C ARG A 227 27.84 -4.54 -9.07
N GLU A 228 27.49 -5.21 -10.16
CA GLU A 228 27.10 -6.63 -10.18
C GLU A 228 28.27 -7.58 -9.88
N ASP A 229 29.52 -7.15 -10.06
CA ASP A 229 30.73 -7.91 -9.74
C ASP A 229 31.01 -7.98 -8.23
N LEU A 230 30.30 -7.19 -7.41
CA LEU A 230 30.35 -7.32 -5.97
C LEU A 230 29.60 -8.58 -5.58
N VAL A 231 30.35 -9.60 -5.14
CA VAL A 231 29.75 -10.80 -4.57
C VAL A 231 29.02 -10.42 -3.28
N ASP A 232 27.72 -10.67 -3.25
CA ASP A 232 26.89 -10.55 -2.04
C ASP A 232 27.30 -11.69 -1.08
N GLU A 233 28.41 -11.53 -0.39
CA GLU A 233 28.96 -12.52 0.56
C GLU A 233 28.12 -12.65 1.86
N ALA A 234 26.81 -12.41 1.78
CA ALA A 234 25.89 -12.23 2.90
C ALA A 234 24.96 -13.42 3.16
N GLU A 235 25.05 -14.53 2.44
CA GLU A 235 24.08 -15.64 2.62
C GLU A 235 24.34 -16.59 3.80
N GLU A 236 25.48 -16.52 4.47
CA GLU A 236 25.71 -17.36 5.67
C GLU A 236 25.38 -16.61 6.96
N GLY A 237 24.10 -16.64 7.34
CA GLY A 237 23.70 -16.55 8.75
C GLY A 237 23.04 -15.25 9.21
N GLU A 238 21.78 -15.01 8.83
CA GLU A 238 20.82 -14.31 9.68
C GLU A 238 19.50 -15.08 9.64
N GLY A 239 19.11 -15.70 10.77
CA GLY A 239 17.82 -16.39 10.92
C GLY A 239 16.64 -15.42 10.86
N PRO A 240 15.43 -15.90 10.53
CA PRO A 240 14.30 -15.04 10.21
C PRO A 240 13.61 -14.52 11.47
N GLU A 241 13.94 -13.31 11.89
CA GLU A 241 13.08 -12.54 12.80
C GLU A 241 12.73 -11.20 12.18
N THR A 242 11.44 -10.98 11.87
CA THR A 242 10.68 -9.72 12.09
C THR A 242 9.31 -9.72 11.38
N GLY A 243 8.28 -10.29 12.02
CA GLY A 243 6.90 -10.33 11.48
C GLY A 243 6.03 -9.09 11.72
N GLY A 244 6.52 -8.03 12.38
CA GLY A 244 5.69 -6.90 12.81
C GLY A 244 5.43 -5.82 11.75
N ALA A 245 6.44 -5.44 10.96
CA ALA A 245 6.29 -4.41 9.94
C ALA A 245 5.52 -4.91 8.69
N SER A 246 5.59 -6.22 8.43
CA SER A 246 4.91 -6.84 7.29
C SER A 246 3.39 -6.95 7.50
N ALA A 247 2.93 -7.19 8.73
CA ALA A 247 1.50 -7.37 9.03
C ALA A 247 0.63 -6.16 8.65
N VAL A 248 1.07 -4.95 9.00
CA VAL A 248 0.33 -3.71 8.65
C VAL A 248 0.39 -3.44 7.15
N ASN A 249 1.53 -3.72 6.49
CA ASN A 249 1.66 -3.52 5.05
C ASN A 249 0.76 -4.50 4.27
N LEU A 250 0.77 -5.78 4.65
CA LEU A 250 -0.13 -6.79 4.10
C LEU A 250 -1.62 -6.43 4.27
N ALA A 251 -2.01 -5.87 5.41
CA ALA A 251 -3.39 -5.42 5.62
C ALA A 251 -3.78 -4.28 4.67
N LYS A 252 -2.88 -3.30 4.44
CA LYS A 252 -3.09 -2.22 3.46
C LYS A 252 -3.21 -2.77 2.04
N LEU A 253 -2.33 -3.70 1.67
CA LEU A 253 -2.33 -4.33 0.36
C LEU A 253 -3.60 -5.17 0.12
N LYS A 254 -4.12 -5.86 1.15
CA LYS A 254 -5.41 -6.55 1.08
C LYS A 254 -6.57 -5.59 0.81
N ILE A 255 -6.59 -4.43 1.48
CA ILE A 255 -7.61 -3.40 1.24
C ILE A 255 -7.51 -2.89 -0.19
N ALA A 256 -6.30 -2.57 -0.66
CA ALA A 256 -6.06 -2.11 -2.03
C ALA A 256 -6.52 -3.14 -3.08
N TRP A 257 -6.26 -4.44 -2.84
CA TRP A 257 -6.75 -5.52 -3.68
C TRP A 257 -8.28 -5.57 -3.75
N ASN A 258 -8.96 -5.53 -2.59
CA ASN A 258 -10.42 -5.56 -2.55
C ASN A 258 -11.04 -4.36 -3.29
N GLN A 259 -10.46 -3.16 -3.11
CA GLN A 259 -10.91 -1.97 -3.81
C GLN A 259 -10.68 -2.07 -5.32
N ALA A 260 -9.53 -2.57 -5.76
CA ALA A 260 -9.25 -2.80 -7.18
C ALA A 260 -10.24 -3.79 -7.81
N LYS A 261 -10.57 -4.87 -7.11
CA LYS A 261 -11.57 -5.85 -7.55
C LYS A 261 -12.97 -5.23 -7.65
N GLN A 262 -13.37 -4.42 -6.68
CA GLN A 262 -14.63 -3.68 -6.72
C GLN A 262 -14.68 -2.73 -7.93
N ASN A 263 -13.60 -1.98 -8.18
CA ASN A 263 -13.48 -1.06 -9.30
C ASN A 263 -13.55 -1.78 -10.66
N ALA A 264 -12.87 -2.93 -10.80
CA ALA A 264 -12.96 -3.76 -11.99
C ALA A 264 -14.39 -4.27 -12.21
N GLY A 265 -15.08 -4.71 -11.15
CA GLY A 265 -16.49 -5.11 -11.20
C GLY A 265 -17.43 -3.98 -11.63
N GLN A 266 -17.18 -2.75 -11.17
CA GLN A 266 -17.96 -1.58 -11.60
C GLN A 266 -17.74 -1.26 -13.09
N GLN A 267 -16.50 -1.37 -13.59
CA GLN A 267 -16.18 -1.17 -15.01
C GLN A 267 -16.90 -2.20 -15.89
N LEU A 268 -16.88 -3.48 -15.49
CA LEU A 268 -17.57 -4.55 -16.21
C LEU A 268 -19.09 -4.40 -16.16
N ALA A 269 -19.65 -4.02 -15.02
CA ALA A 269 -21.10 -3.75 -14.90
C ALA A 269 -21.53 -2.56 -15.77
N ALA A 270 -20.71 -1.53 -15.89
CA ALA A 270 -20.96 -0.42 -16.82
C ALA A 270 -20.91 -0.90 -18.28
N LEU A 271 -19.93 -1.74 -18.63
CA LEU A 271 -19.78 -2.29 -19.97
C LEU A 271 -20.97 -3.18 -20.35
N LYS A 272 -21.39 -4.06 -19.43
CA LYS A 272 -22.59 -4.90 -19.56
C LYS A 272 -23.82 -4.08 -19.93
N ARG A 273 -24.05 -2.96 -19.25
CA ARG A 273 -25.17 -2.05 -19.55
C ARG A 273 -25.02 -1.39 -20.92
N ALA A 274 -23.82 -1.00 -21.31
CA ALA A 274 -23.57 -0.39 -22.62
C ALA A 274 -23.86 -1.37 -23.76
N ILE A 275 -23.42 -2.63 -23.62
CA ILE A 275 -23.69 -3.70 -24.60
C ILE A 275 -25.20 -3.92 -24.77
N VAL A 276 -25.93 -4.12 -23.67
CA VAL A 276 -27.38 -4.39 -23.71
C VAL A 276 -28.18 -3.18 -24.20
N ALA A 277 -27.70 -1.96 -23.96
CA ALA A 277 -28.36 -0.75 -24.45
C ALA A 277 -28.24 -0.60 -25.97
N GLU A 278 -27.07 -0.94 -26.54
CA GLU A 278 -26.82 -0.87 -27.99
C GLU A 278 -27.46 -2.06 -28.73
N HIS A 279 -27.36 -3.26 -28.13
CA HIS A 279 -27.84 -4.52 -28.69
C HIS A 279 -28.91 -5.11 -27.76
N ASN A 280 -30.17 -4.78 -28.03
CA ASN A 280 -31.32 -5.25 -27.25
C ASN A 280 -31.82 -6.63 -27.74
N ASP A 281 -30.91 -7.59 -27.84
CA ASP A 281 -31.19 -8.97 -28.23
C ASP A 281 -30.65 -9.99 -27.21
N ALA A 282 -31.09 -11.24 -27.33
CA ALA A 282 -30.77 -12.28 -26.36
C ALA A 282 -29.30 -12.70 -26.38
N GLU A 283 -28.64 -12.60 -27.54
CA GLU A 283 -27.24 -12.99 -27.70
C GLU A 283 -26.31 -11.97 -27.02
N ALA A 284 -26.58 -10.68 -27.22
CA ALA A 284 -25.88 -9.61 -26.52
C ALA A 284 -26.07 -9.71 -24.99
N ALA A 285 -27.29 -10.02 -24.53
CA ALA A 285 -27.54 -10.23 -23.10
C ALA A 285 -26.73 -11.40 -22.54
N GLU A 286 -26.70 -12.55 -23.22
CA GLU A 286 -25.89 -13.71 -22.81
C GLU A 286 -24.40 -13.39 -22.79
N ALA A 287 -23.89 -12.75 -23.83
CA ALA A 287 -22.48 -12.34 -23.90
C ALA A 287 -22.10 -11.37 -22.77
N ALA A 288 -23.01 -10.46 -22.41
CA ALA A 288 -22.80 -9.49 -21.36
C ALA A 288 -22.82 -10.13 -19.96
N GLU A 289 -23.55 -11.24 -19.75
CA GLU A 289 -23.48 -12.05 -18.51
C GLU A 289 -22.10 -12.70 -18.33
N ARG A 290 -21.41 -13.10 -19.41
CA ARG A 290 -20.05 -13.70 -19.33
C ARG A 290 -18.99 -12.74 -18.78
N LEU A 291 -19.27 -11.44 -18.71
CA LEU A 291 -18.37 -10.48 -18.06
C LEU A 291 -18.26 -10.74 -16.55
N ASP A 292 -19.31 -11.29 -15.93
CA ASP A 292 -19.30 -11.61 -14.49
C ASP A 292 -18.34 -12.77 -14.17
N ASP A 293 -18.11 -13.68 -15.14
CA ASP A 293 -17.17 -14.78 -15.00
C ASP A 293 -15.73 -14.28 -14.76
N VAL A 294 -15.36 -13.13 -15.34
CA VAL A 294 -14.02 -12.54 -15.15
C VAL A 294 -13.77 -12.18 -13.69
N ILE A 295 -14.75 -11.57 -13.02
CA ILE A 295 -14.61 -11.24 -11.58
C ILE A 295 -14.70 -12.50 -10.73
N ALA A 296 -15.49 -13.48 -11.14
CA ALA A 296 -15.61 -14.75 -10.44
C ALA A 296 -14.27 -15.49 -10.33
N GLN A 297 -13.40 -15.43 -11.34
CA GLN A 297 -12.05 -16.00 -11.29
C GLN A 297 -11.18 -15.44 -10.15
N PHE A 298 -11.45 -14.22 -9.69
CA PHE A 298 -10.71 -13.59 -8.58
C PHE A 298 -11.33 -13.88 -7.19
N ASN A 299 -12.31 -14.78 -7.10
CA ASN A 299 -12.91 -15.23 -5.84
C ASN A 299 -12.27 -16.51 -5.27
N GLU A 300 -11.21 -17.04 -5.89
CA GLU A 300 -10.51 -18.28 -5.48
C GLU A 300 -9.69 -18.15 -4.18
N GLY A 301 -10.23 -17.51 -3.15
CA GLY A 301 -9.70 -17.63 -1.78
C GLY A 301 -8.43 -16.85 -1.47
N LEU A 302 -8.03 -15.86 -2.29
CA LEU A 302 -6.91 -14.97 -1.94
C LEU A 302 -7.15 -14.26 -0.59
N SER A 303 -8.32 -13.66 -0.40
CA SER A 303 -8.68 -12.96 0.83
C SER A 303 -8.70 -13.89 2.04
N ASP A 304 -9.29 -15.08 1.90
CA ASP A 304 -9.37 -16.08 2.97
C ASP A 304 -8.00 -16.64 3.35
N THR A 305 -7.13 -16.84 2.35
CA THR A 305 -5.77 -17.33 2.57
C THR A 305 -4.91 -16.24 3.22
N LEU A 306 -5.11 -14.96 2.86
CA LEU A 306 -4.44 -13.83 3.52
C LEU A 306 -4.86 -13.72 4.99
N ASP A 307 -6.14 -13.90 5.30
CA ASP A 307 -6.63 -13.91 6.67
C ASP A 307 -6.06 -15.08 7.46
N SER A 308 -6.06 -16.28 6.87
CA SER A 308 -5.46 -17.46 7.47
C SER A 308 -3.97 -17.25 7.76
N TYR A 309 -3.23 -16.66 6.81
CA TYR A 309 -1.81 -16.33 6.95
C TYR A 309 -1.57 -15.35 8.11
N TYR A 310 -2.44 -14.36 8.26
CA TYR A 310 -2.34 -13.35 9.33
C TYR A 310 -2.52 -13.97 10.72
N THR A 311 -3.45 -14.91 10.85
CA THR A 311 -3.76 -15.58 12.13
C THR A 311 -2.90 -16.81 12.40
N ALA A 312 -2.12 -17.29 11.44
CA ALA A 312 -1.37 -18.53 11.55
C ALA A 312 -0.13 -18.41 12.45
N GLU A 313 0.14 -19.52 13.14
CA GLU A 313 1.38 -19.74 13.90
C GLU A 313 2.61 -19.75 12.97
N LEU A 314 3.79 -19.46 13.53
CA LEU A 314 5.01 -19.25 12.74
C LEU A 314 5.40 -20.47 11.88
N ASP A 315 5.11 -21.68 12.36
CA ASP A 315 5.38 -22.94 11.66
C ASP A 315 4.43 -23.21 10.49
N GLN A 316 3.22 -22.64 10.51
CA GLN A 316 2.22 -22.77 9.45
C GLN A 316 2.37 -21.74 8.33
N ARG A 317 3.00 -20.59 8.63
CA ARG A 317 3.16 -19.47 7.69
C ARG A 317 3.89 -19.83 6.39
N PRO A 318 4.95 -20.66 6.36
CA PRO A 318 5.62 -21.01 5.11
C PRO A 318 4.68 -21.67 4.09
N ALA A 319 3.86 -22.64 4.52
CA ALA A 319 2.91 -23.32 3.64
C ALA A 319 1.80 -22.38 3.14
N LEU A 320 1.29 -21.49 4.00
CA LEU A 320 0.30 -20.49 3.62
C LEU A 320 0.88 -19.42 2.67
N ARG A 321 2.15 -19.03 2.87
CA ARG A 321 2.87 -18.13 1.97
C ARG A 321 3.03 -18.73 0.59
N GLU A 322 3.43 -20.00 0.49
CA GLU A 322 3.54 -20.71 -0.79
C GLU A 322 2.19 -20.78 -1.51
N LYS A 323 1.12 -21.11 -0.77
CA LYS A 323 -0.25 -21.09 -1.30
C LYS A 323 -0.67 -19.71 -1.81
N LEU A 324 -0.38 -18.65 -1.06
CA LEU A 324 -0.66 -17.26 -1.47
C LEU A 324 0.09 -16.89 -2.75
N ILE A 325 1.39 -17.20 -2.83
CA ILE A 325 2.20 -16.94 -4.02
C ILE A 325 1.63 -17.67 -5.24
N SER A 326 1.18 -18.92 -5.07
CA SER A 326 0.53 -19.68 -6.14
C SER A 326 -0.75 -19.01 -6.64
N ILE A 327 -1.64 -18.59 -5.72
CA ILE A 327 -2.89 -17.87 -6.08
C ILE A 327 -2.56 -16.56 -6.81
N LEU A 328 -1.62 -15.77 -6.29
CA LEU A 328 -1.20 -14.50 -6.90
C LEU A 328 -0.62 -14.70 -8.31
N ASN A 329 0.19 -15.73 -8.51
CA ASN A 329 0.73 -16.07 -9.82
C ASN A 329 -0.38 -16.44 -10.80
N ASN A 330 -1.34 -17.27 -10.38
CA ASN A 330 -2.48 -17.64 -11.23
C ASN A 330 -3.29 -16.40 -11.64
N TYR A 331 -3.56 -15.50 -10.69
CA TYR A 331 -4.27 -14.26 -10.98
C TYR A 331 -3.48 -13.34 -11.91
N LEU A 332 -2.19 -13.15 -11.68
CA LEU A 332 -1.34 -12.33 -12.54
C LEU A 332 -1.23 -12.91 -13.96
N VAL A 333 -1.10 -14.23 -14.09
CA VAL A 333 -1.11 -14.93 -15.39
C VAL A 333 -2.45 -14.74 -16.08
N PHE A 334 -3.57 -14.94 -15.37
CA PHE A 334 -4.90 -14.72 -15.92
C PHE A 334 -5.08 -13.27 -16.38
N VAL A 335 -4.78 -12.29 -15.53
CA VAL A 335 -4.90 -10.87 -15.88
C VAL A 335 -4.06 -10.52 -17.11
N LYS A 336 -2.80 -10.96 -17.16
CA LYS A 336 -1.87 -10.58 -18.24
C LYS A 336 -2.20 -11.28 -19.56
N ASN A 337 -2.52 -12.58 -19.50
CA ASN A 337 -2.53 -13.46 -20.67
C ASN A 337 -3.94 -13.90 -21.10
N SER A 338 -4.99 -13.60 -20.34
CA SER A 338 -6.35 -14.00 -20.70
C SER A 338 -6.81 -13.30 -21.99
N PRO A 339 -7.12 -14.06 -23.06
CA PRO A 339 -7.68 -13.50 -24.28
C PRO A 339 -9.04 -12.82 -24.03
N LEU A 340 -9.80 -13.33 -23.04
CA LEU A 340 -11.08 -12.74 -22.64
C LEU A 340 -10.87 -11.33 -22.06
N VAL A 341 -9.91 -11.15 -21.16
CA VAL A 341 -9.59 -9.82 -20.60
C VAL A 341 -9.13 -8.87 -21.71
N ALA A 342 -8.31 -9.34 -22.64
CA ALA A 342 -7.90 -8.53 -23.79
C ALA A 342 -9.08 -8.10 -24.67
N HIS A 343 -9.96 -9.03 -25.02
CA HIS A 343 -11.15 -8.74 -25.81
C HIS A 343 -12.09 -7.75 -25.11
N ILE A 344 -12.21 -7.85 -23.78
CA ILE A 344 -12.98 -6.91 -22.96
C ILE A 344 -12.37 -5.51 -22.99
N GLU A 345 -11.05 -5.36 -22.89
CA GLU A 345 -10.41 -4.05 -22.95
C GLU A 345 -10.47 -3.41 -24.35
N ASP A 346 -10.44 -4.22 -25.41
CA ASP A 346 -10.54 -3.79 -26.81
C ASP A 346 -11.99 -3.61 -27.31
N ASN A 347 -12.97 -3.56 -26.39
CA ASN A 347 -14.38 -3.45 -26.75
C ASN A 347 -14.72 -2.09 -27.41
N PRO A 348 -15.73 -2.03 -28.30
CA PRO A 348 -16.11 -0.79 -28.98
C PRO A 348 -17.08 0.12 -28.20
N PHE A 349 -17.56 -0.30 -27.03
CA PHE A 349 -18.65 0.38 -26.31
C PHE A 349 -18.12 1.45 -25.36
N GLN A 350 -17.13 1.10 -24.53
CA GLN A 350 -16.52 2.03 -23.57
C GLN A 350 -15.13 1.57 -23.10
N PRO A 351 -14.22 2.49 -22.77
CA PRO A 351 -12.91 2.13 -22.26
C PRO A 351 -13.01 1.44 -20.90
N VAL A 352 -12.32 0.32 -20.75
CA VAL A 352 -12.13 -0.40 -19.49
C VAL A 352 -10.65 -0.75 -19.32
N THR A 353 -10.17 -0.74 -18.09
CA THR A 353 -8.73 -0.92 -17.76
C THR A 353 -8.56 -1.99 -16.70
N ILE A 354 -9.10 -3.18 -16.95
CA ILE A 354 -9.13 -4.31 -16.01
C ILE A 354 -7.71 -4.76 -15.64
N ARG A 355 -6.81 -4.88 -16.62
CA ARG A 355 -5.41 -5.28 -16.40
C ARG A 355 -4.69 -4.31 -15.49
N ALA A 356 -4.72 -3.03 -15.83
CA ALA A 356 -4.06 -2.00 -15.05
C ALA A 356 -4.64 -1.91 -13.62
N THR A 357 -5.95 -2.04 -13.49
CA THR A 357 -6.66 -1.95 -12.20
C THR A 357 -6.28 -3.10 -11.26
N LEU A 358 -6.21 -4.33 -11.77
CA LEU A 358 -5.98 -5.52 -10.94
C LEU A 358 -4.49 -5.88 -10.78
N ALA A 359 -3.64 -5.62 -11.78
CA ALA A 359 -2.25 -6.11 -11.76
C ALA A 359 -1.36 -5.44 -10.71
N ALA A 360 -1.55 -4.14 -10.46
CA ALA A 360 -0.73 -3.38 -9.52
C ALA A 360 -0.81 -3.94 -8.09
N PRO A 361 -2.00 -4.03 -7.43
CA PRO A 361 -2.08 -4.54 -6.07
C PRO A 361 -1.67 -6.02 -5.95
N LEU A 362 -1.87 -6.83 -6.99
CA LEU A 362 -1.40 -8.22 -7.01
C LEU A 362 0.13 -8.32 -7.03
N THR A 363 0.79 -7.45 -7.80
CA THR A 363 2.26 -7.38 -7.85
C THR A 363 2.82 -6.89 -6.52
N ASP A 364 2.20 -5.89 -5.91
CA ASP A 364 2.63 -5.36 -4.61
C ASP A 364 2.48 -6.43 -3.50
N LEU A 365 1.37 -7.18 -3.49
CA LEU A 365 1.18 -8.32 -2.59
C LEU A 365 2.27 -9.39 -2.80
N GLN A 366 2.61 -9.69 -4.06
CA GLN A 366 3.64 -10.66 -4.36
C GLN A 366 5.02 -10.22 -3.86
N LEU A 367 5.37 -8.94 -4.04
CA LEU A 367 6.63 -8.38 -3.56
C LEU A 367 6.72 -8.41 -2.03
N GLU A 368 5.65 -8.03 -1.35
CA GLU A 368 5.58 -8.09 0.12
C GLU A 368 5.73 -9.53 0.64
N LEU A 369 5.14 -10.50 -0.07
CA LEU A 369 5.29 -11.93 0.23
C LEU A 369 6.59 -12.53 -0.32
N ALA A 370 7.47 -11.78 -0.98
CA ALA A 370 8.79 -12.24 -1.43
C ALA A 370 9.91 -11.75 -0.51
N GLY A 371 9.70 -10.60 0.16
CA GLY A 371 10.55 -10.11 1.26
C GLY A 371 10.42 -10.97 2.52
#